data_AF-A0A261FYD5-F1
#
_entry.id   AF-A0A261FYD5-F1
#
_cell.length_a   1.000
_cell.length_b   1.000
_cell.length_c   1.000
_cell.angle_alpha   90.00
_cell.angle_beta   90.00
_cell.angle_gamma   90.00
#
_symmetry.space_group_name_H-M   'P 1'
#
loop_
_entity.id
_entity.type
_entity.pdbx_description
1 polymer ?
#
loop_
_entity_poly.entity_id
_entity_poly.type
_entity_poly.pdbx_seq_one_letter_code
_entity_poly.pdbx_strand_id
1 'polypeptide(L)'
;MIITKTMRTLAAATLAIAVSVSLAGCEGQIPQPSTDTTADTSTSTTATPDLTEAQEKAIRKAILDAYQAAGDSKNTDGLDSRVTGPALDIYSSRITIARTTGTLDKYATIPADIAQTVIPTDSGWPRAVFSITTTTEDQQSKRLLVMVQDSARSNYKLWGVARLFQGTTLPSFAVPTIGASLGSPTDSGLVATPQDAVNQYADVLANGSNSKYAANIADDELRKNLATTTQQVADGMARNNGTQQQVFTPVDGAIHVMRSVDGGDLVVAQINSQWTRQAGEGRESQPASNDERALFGDAKSTSTIRVSYVNTIALYVPAKDSGKQITAVGADRQVVKVEAL
;
A
#
# COMPACT_ATOMS: atom_id res chain seq x y z
N MET A 1 11.45 77.85 -26.22
CA MET A 1 11.06 79.03 -27.02
C MET A 1 9.87 78.59 -27.87
N ILE A 2 8.65 78.76 -27.35
CA ILE A 2 7.66 79.78 -27.75
C ILE A 2 6.58 79.12 -28.64
N ILE A 3 5.38 78.82 -28.08
CA ILE A 3 4.05 79.43 -28.41
C ILE A 3 3.44 78.75 -29.65
N THR A 4 2.23 78.16 -29.72
CA THR A 4 0.87 78.42 -29.16
C THR A 4 0.01 77.20 -29.57
N LYS A 5 -0.73 76.50 -28.71
CA LYS A 5 -2.06 76.80 -28.15
C LYS A 5 -3.15 77.25 -29.15
N THR A 6 -4.18 76.40 -29.26
CA THR A 6 -5.64 76.69 -29.35
C THR A 6 -6.27 77.31 -30.61
N MET A 7 -7.12 76.53 -31.27
CA MET A 7 -8.43 76.95 -31.84
C MET A 7 -9.26 75.67 -32.10
N ARG A 8 -10.18 75.29 -31.19
CA ARG A 8 -11.63 75.60 -31.18
C ARG A 8 -12.37 74.97 -32.39
N THR A 9 -12.94 73.76 -32.25
CA THR A 9 -14.34 73.45 -31.89
C THR A 9 -15.44 74.01 -32.82
N LEU A 10 -16.32 73.09 -33.27
CA LEU A 10 -17.66 73.19 -33.88
C LEU A 10 -17.82 73.14 -35.42
N ALA A 11 -18.19 71.94 -35.91
CA ALA A 11 -19.34 71.66 -36.80
C ALA A 11 -19.42 70.12 -37.00
N ALA A 12 -20.01 69.35 -36.08
CA ALA A 12 -21.44 69.02 -36.01
C ALA A 12 -22.01 68.31 -37.26
N ALA A 13 -22.19 66.99 -37.09
CA ALA A 13 -23.32 66.18 -37.57
C ALA A 13 -23.60 66.09 -39.08
N THR A 14 -23.17 64.98 -39.69
CA THR A 14 -24.03 64.04 -40.45
C THR A 14 -23.17 62.97 -41.13
N LEU A 15 -23.10 61.77 -40.55
CA LEU A 15 -23.25 60.47 -41.24
C LEU A 15 -22.98 59.37 -40.19
N ALA A 16 -23.93 59.22 -39.26
CA ALA A 16 -24.13 57.95 -38.61
C ALA A 16 -24.86 57.07 -39.63
N ILE A 17 -24.19 56.04 -40.16
CA ILE A 17 -24.69 54.76 -40.66
C ILE A 17 -23.55 54.14 -41.50
N ALA A 18 -23.20 52.89 -41.18
CA ALA A 18 -22.32 51.99 -41.91
C ALA A 18 -20.80 52.08 -41.67
N VAL A 19 -20.33 51.67 -40.48
CA VAL A 19 -19.21 50.71 -40.34
C VAL A 19 -19.36 49.99 -38.99
N SER A 20 -19.99 48.83 -38.98
CA SER A 20 -19.98 47.93 -37.82
C SER A 20 -20.10 46.48 -38.26
N VAL A 21 -19.13 45.99 -39.04
CA VAL A 21 -18.89 44.54 -39.23
C VAL A 21 -17.40 44.31 -39.45
N SER A 22 -16.66 44.04 -38.37
CA SER A 22 -15.43 43.24 -38.41
C SER A 22 -14.82 43.18 -37.01
N LEU A 23 -15.27 42.23 -36.18
CA LEU A 23 -14.45 41.51 -35.18
C LEU A 23 -15.30 40.39 -34.53
N ALA A 24 -15.57 39.33 -35.28
CA ALA A 24 -15.96 38.04 -34.71
C ALA A 24 -14.77 37.09 -34.91
N GLY A 25 -13.83 37.13 -33.96
CA GLY A 25 -12.83 36.08 -33.80
C GLY A 25 -13.49 34.85 -33.20
N CYS A 26 -13.16 33.68 -33.72
CA CYS A 26 -13.69 32.39 -33.32
C CYS A 26 -13.59 32.14 -31.81
N GLU A 27 -14.71 32.18 -31.11
CA GLU A 27 -14.88 31.49 -29.83
C GLU A 27 -15.16 30.01 -30.15
N GLY A 28 -14.28 29.14 -29.67
CA GLY A 28 -14.40 27.69 -29.87
C GLY A 28 -15.71 27.16 -29.29
N GLN A 29 -16.44 26.42 -30.10
CA GLN A 29 -17.69 25.79 -29.71
C GLN A 29 -17.46 24.79 -28.57
N ILE A 30 -17.99 25.11 -27.39
CA ILE A 30 -18.07 24.20 -26.25
C ILE A 30 -19.09 23.11 -26.64
N PRO A 31 -18.78 21.81 -26.57
CA PRO A 31 -19.77 20.78 -26.90
C PRO A 31 -20.96 20.85 -25.93
N GLN A 32 -22.15 21.15 -26.45
CA GLN A 32 -23.39 21.02 -25.68
C GLN A 32 -23.74 19.53 -25.52
N PRO A 33 -24.14 19.08 -24.32
CA PRO A 33 -24.65 17.73 -24.14
C PRO A 33 -26.02 17.61 -24.82
N SER A 34 -26.15 16.62 -25.71
CA SER A 34 -27.42 16.25 -26.34
C SER A 34 -28.41 15.83 -25.26
N THR A 35 -29.55 16.53 -25.21
CA THR A 35 -30.68 16.18 -24.36
C THR A 35 -31.62 15.30 -25.14
N ASP A 36 -31.44 13.98 -25.05
CA ASP A 36 -32.49 13.03 -25.40
C ASP A 36 -33.24 12.60 -24.13
N THR A 37 -34.56 12.76 -24.21
CA THR A 37 -35.52 12.61 -23.13
C THR A 37 -35.95 11.14 -22.99
N THR A 38 -35.83 10.64 -21.77
CA THR A 38 -36.54 9.51 -21.14
C THR A 38 -36.52 8.15 -21.85
N ALA A 39 -35.63 7.28 -21.37
CA ALA A 39 -35.96 5.89 -21.12
C ALA A 39 -35.40 5.52 -19.74
N ASP A 40 -36.32 5.32 -18.80
CA ASP A 40 -36.10 4.58 -17.56
C ASP A 40 -35.66 3.16 -17.95
N THR A 41 -34.36 3.02 -18.16
CA THR A 41 -33.70 1.73 -18.23
C THR A 41 -32.66 1.79 -17.13
N SER A 42 -32.97 1.15 -16.00
CA SER A 42 -31.93 0.59 -15.16
C SER A 42 -31.18 -0.43 -16.01
N THR A 43 -30.30 0.03 -16.91
CA THR A 43 -29.24 -0.81 -17.45
C THR A 43 -28.38 -1.14 -16.24
N SER A 44 -28.56 -2.34 -15.72
CA SER A 44 -27.53 -3.03 -14.96
C SER A 44 -26.30 -3.07 -15.86
N THR A 45 -25.48 -2.01 -15.80
CA THR A 45 -24.19 -1.96 -16.47
C THR A 45 -23.41 -3.12 -15.89
N THR A 46 -23.20 -4.17 -16.67
CA THR A 46 -22.33 -5.28 -16.26
C THR A 46 -21.01 -4.65 -15.88
N ALA A 47 -20.61 -4.76 -14.62
CA ALA A 47 -19.41 -4.09 -14.12
C ALA A 47 -18.21 -4.60 -14.96
N THR A 48 -17.56 -3.69 -15.69
CA THR A 48 -16.41 -4.02 -16.53
C THR A 48 -15.12 -3.66 -15.80
N PRO A 49 -14.01 -4.39 -16.04
CA PRO A 49 -12.70 -4.01 -15.54
C PRO A 49 -12.38 -2.54 -15.84
N ASP A 50 -11.89 -1.80 -14.85
CA ASP A 50 -11.61 -0.37 -14.97
C ASP A 50 -10.27 -0.05 -15.67
N LEU A 51 -9.46 -1.09 -15.90
CA LEU A 51 -8.21 -1.06 -16.64
C LEU A 51 -8.15 -2.21 -17.64
N THR A 52 -7.36 -2.01 -18.69
CA THR A 52 -6.83 -3.08 -19.52
C THR A 52 -5.53 -3.63 -18.94
N GLU A 53 -5.16 -4.87 -19.30
CA GLU A 53 -3.86 -5.45 -18.93
C GLU A 53 -2.68 -4.60 -19.43
N ALA A 54 -2.81 -3.97 -20.60
CA ALA A 54 -1.79 -3.07 -21.15
C ALA A 54 -1.60 -1.81 -20.28
N GLN A 55 -2.70 -1.25 -19.77
CA GLN A 55 -2.65 -0.12 -18.83
C GLN A 55 -2.06 -0.53 -17.48
N GLU A 56 -2.46 -1.67 -16.92
CA GLU A 56 -1.85 -2.23 -15.70
C GLU A 56 -0.34 -2.37 -15.87
N LYS A 57 0.10 -2.96 -16.99
CA LYS A 57 1.53 -3.17 -17.26
C LYS A 57 2.30 -1.85 -17.34
N ALA A 58 1.71 -0.82 -17.98
CA ALA A 58 2.32 0.50 -18.07
C ALA A 58 2.42 1.19 -16.70
N ILE A 59 1.35 1.11 -15.90
CA ILE A 59 1.31 1.62 -14.52
C ILE A 59 2.38 0.95 -13.67
N ARG A 60 2.40 -0.38 -13.66
CA ARG A 60 3.34 -1.17 -12.89
C ARG A 60 4.78 -0.90 -13.31
N LYS A 61 5.05 -0.78 -14.61
CA LYS A 61 6.38 -0.39 -15.09
C LYS A 61 6.79 0.98 -14.53
N ALA A 62 5.94 2.00 -14.61
CA ALA A 62 6.27 3.32 -14.09
C ALA A 62 6.52 3.34 -12.58
N ILE A 63 5.79 2.52 -11.83
CA ILE A 63 6.00 2.29 -10.39
C ILE A 63 7.36 1.63 -10.14
N LEU A 64 7.65 0.53 -10.85
CA LEU A 64 8.89 -0.24 -10.66
C LEU A 64 10.13 0.55 -11.09
N ASP A 65 10.02 1.37 -12.13
CA ASP A 65 11.11 2.26 -12.56
C ASP A 65 11.47 3.25 -11.43
N ALA A 66 10.47 3.88 -10.79
CA ALA A 66 10.68 4.79 -9.67
C ALA A 66 11.22 4.06 -8.42
N TYR A 67 10.67 2.88 -8.13
CA TYR A 67 11.12 2.03 -7.02
C TYR A 67 12.58 1.62 -7.21
N GLN A 68 12.95 1.10 -8.38
CA GLN A 68 14.31 0.69 -8.68
C GLN A 68 15.29 1.87 -8.67
N ALA A 69 14.93 3.00 -9.28
CA ALA A 69 15.78 4.20 -9.27
C ALA A 69 16.07 4.69 -7.84
N ALA A 70 15.09 4.64 -6.94
CA ALA A 70 15.26 4.98 -5.53
C ALA A 70 16.21 4.00 -4.80
N GLY A 71 16.09 2.70 -5.07
CA GLY A 71 17.00 1.68 -4.54
C GLY A 71 18.43 1.84 -5.03
N ASP A 72 18.61 1.99 -6.34
CA ASP A 72 19.92 2.09 -7.00
C ASP A 72 20.68 3.35 -6.56
N SER A 73 19.97 4.48 -6.47
CA SER A 73 20.53 5.74 -5.98
C SER A 73 20.63 5.81 -4.46
N LYS A 74 20.03 4.84 -3.75
CA LYS A 74 19.79 4.87 -2.30
C LYS A 74 19.17 6.21 -1.89
N ASN A 75 18.26 6.74 -2.69
CA ASN A 75 17.58 8.00 -2.43
C ASN A 75 16.05 7.80 -2.42
N THR A 76 15.39 8.37 -1.42
CA THR A 76 13.93 8.33 -1.25
C THR A 76 13.23 9.51 -1.94
N ASP A 77 13.98 10.51 -2.41
CA ASP A 77 13.42 11.70 -3.05
C ASP A 77 12.56 11.32 -4.27
N GLY A 78 11.30 11.76 -4.25
CA GLY A 78 10.34 11.50 -5.33
C GLY A 78 9.75 10.09 -5.36
N LEU A 79 10.17 9.19 -4.46
CA LEU A 79 9.61 7.83 -4.33
C LEU A 79 8.10 7.87 -4.05
N ASP A 80 7.67 8.83 -3.23
CA ASP A 80 6.29 9.07 -2.82
C ASP A 80 5.35 9.43 -4.00
N SER A 81 5.91 9.84 -5.15
CA SER A 81 5.16 10.08 -6.38
C SER A 81 4.57 8.80 -6.99
N ARG A 82 5.10 7.63 -6.62
CA ARG A 82 4.70 6.30 -7.14
C ARG A 82 4.54 5.21 -6.08
N VAL A 83 4.95 5.46 -4.84
CA VAL A 83 4.83 4.53 -3.72
C VAL A 83 4.16 5.24 -2.54
N THR A 84 3.32 4.57 -1.80
CA THR A 84 2.58 5.13 -0.66
C THR A 84 2.33 4.07 0.40
N GLY A 85 1.66 4.43 1.50
CA GLY A 85 1.27 3.51 2.56
C GLY A 85 2.44 2.68 3.13
N PRO A 86 2.19 1.43 3.55
CA PRO A 86 3.23 0.61 4.15
C PRO A 86 4.38 0.28 3.18
N ALA A 87 4.15 0.24 1.86
CA ALA A 87 5.22 0.01 0.89
C ALA A 87 6.24 1.16 0.90
N LEU A 88 5.80 2.41 1.07
CA LEU A 88 6.68 3.57 1.14
C LEU A 88 7.52 3.53 2.43
N ASP A 89 6.89 3.27 3.57
CA ASP A 89 7.57 3.20 4.87
C ASP A 89 8.63 2.10 4.89
N ILE A 90 8.25 0.90 4.44
CA ILE A 90 9.14 -0.26 4.37
C ILE A 90 10.32 0.01 3.44
N TYR A 91 10.07 0.49 2.22
CA TYR A 91 11.14 0.66 1.25
C TYR A 91 12.06 1.84 1.58
N SER A 92 11.51 2.92 2.15
CA SER A 92 12.31 4.06 2.64
C SER A 92 13.24 3.64 3.77
N SER A 93 12.78 2.77 4.67
CA SER A 93 13.64 2.18 5.70
C SER A 93 14.74 1.31 5.09
N ARG A 94 14.41 0.41 4.15
CA ARG A 94 15.40 -0.42 3.44
C ARG A 94 16.48 0.42 2.77
N ILE A 95 16.10 1.52 2.11
CA ILE A 95 17.03 2.47 1.50
C ILE A 95 17.91 3.12 2.59
N THR A 96 17.32 3.56 3.69
CA THR A 96 18.07 4.17 4.81
C THR A 96 19.10 3.21 5.38
N ILE A 97 18.73 1.95 5.60
CA ILE A 97 19.65 0.90 6.04
C ILE A 97 20.74 0.67 4.99
N ALA A 98 20.39 0.61 3.70
CA ALA A 98 21.33 0.39 2.60
C ALA A 98 22.37 1.51 2.42
N ARG A 99 22.04 2.75 2.84
CA ARG A 99 23.03 3.86 2.91
C ARG A 99 24.12 3.54 3.91
N THR A 100 23.77 2.95 5.05
CA THR A 100 24.71 2.59 6.12
C THR A 100 25.44 1.27 5.85
N THR A 101 24.73 0.25 5.39
CA THR A 101 25.27 -1.12 5.22
C THR A 101 25.91 -1.35 3.85
N GLY A 102 25.65 -0.48 2.88
CA GLY A 102 26.13 -0.61 1.51
C GLY A 102 25.23 -1.46 0.59
N THR A 103 24.30 -2.24 1.13
CA THR A 103 23.51 -3.22 0.37
C THR A 103 22.03 -3.09 0.70
N LEU A 104 21.18 -3.11 -0.34
CA LEU A 104 19.73 -3.14 -0.19
C LEU A 104 19.27 -4.51 0.33
N ASP A 105 18.18 -4.54 1.09
CA ASP A 105 17.58 -5.79 1.57
C ASP A 105 17.36 -6.77 0.40
N LYS A 106 17.83 -8.00 0.57
CA LYS A 106 17.68 -9.08 -0.42
C LYS A 106 16.22 -9.40 -0.79
N TYR A 107 15.27 -9.02 0.06
CA TYR A 107 13.84 -9.20 -0.19
C TYR A 107 13.19 -8.01 -0.92
N ALA A 108 13.93 -6.92 -1.14
CA ALA A 108 13.40 -5.69 -1.70
C ALA A 108 13.06 -5.76 -3.20
N THR A 109 13.63 -6.71 -3.94
CA THR A 109 13.39 -6.87 -5.37
C THR A 109 11.94 -7.26 -5.66
N ILE A 110 11.30 -6.53 -6.58
CA ILE A 110 9.98 -6.84 -7.12
C ILE A 110 10.14 -7.25 -8.59
N PRO A 111 9.82 -8.50 -8.97
CA PRO A 111 9.89 -8.92 -10.36
C PRO A 111 8.95 -8.11 -11.26
N ALA A 112 9.42 -7.77 -12.46
CA ALA A 112 8.63 -7.05 -13.44
C ALA A 112 7.59 -7.93 -14.15
N ASP A 113 7.77 -9.25 -14.18
CA ASP A 113 6.78 -10.16 -14.75
C ASP A 113 5.74 -10.56 -13.71
N ILE A 114 4.50 -10.75 -14.17
CA ILE A 114 3.36 -11.14 -13.34
C ILE A 114 2.88 -12.54 -13.70
N ALA A 115 2.50 -13.30 -12.69
CA ALA A 115 1.80 -14.57 -12.86
C ALA A 115 0.28 -14.35 -12.98
N GLN A 116 -0.25 -13.33 -12.33
CA GLN A 116 -1.67 -13.01 -12.33
C GLN A 116 -1.89 -11.54 -11.98
N THR A 117 -2.93 -10.95 -12.57
CA THR A 117 -3.45 -9.63 -12.22
C THR A 117 -4.95 -9.74 -12.00
N VAL A 118 -5.46 -8.97 -11.04
CA VAL A 118 -6.89 -8.85 -10.73
C VAL A 118 -7.23 -7.37 -10.78
N ILE A 119 -8.07 -7.03 -11.75
CA ILE A 119 -8.49 -5.65 -12.02
C ILE A 119 -9.89 -5.45 -11.41
N PRO A 120 -10.12 -4.36 -10.66
CA PRO A 120 -11.42 -4.11 -10.06
C PRO A 120 -12.44 -3.72 -11.13
N THR A 121 -13.71 -4.01 -10.85
CA THR A 121 -14.86 -3.65 -11.70
C THR A 121 -15.65 -2.46 -11.14
N ASP A 122 -15.31 -2.05 -9.92
CA ASP A 122 -16.05 -1.06 -9.16
C ASP A 122 -15.94 0.36 -9.76
N SER A 123 -17.09 1.01 -9.85
CA SER A 123 -17.16 2.44 -10.09
C SER A 123 -16.96 3.18 -8.77
N GLY A 124 -15.87 3.94 -8.63
CA GLY A 124 -15.61 4.70 -7.41
C GLY A 124 -14.13 4.89 -7.13
N TRP A 125 -13.84 5.47 -5.97
CA TRP A 125 -12.50 5.75 -5.48
C TRP A 125 -12.44 5.46 -3.97
N PRO A 126 -11.32 4.95 -3.44
CA PRO A 126 -10.12 4.53 -4.17
C PRO A 126 -10.34 3.22 -4.97
N ARG A 127 -9.54 3.02 -6.01
CA ARG A 127 -9.47 1.77 -6.79
C ARG A 127 -8.18 1.03 -6.46
N ALA A 128 -8.25 -0.30 -6.35
CA ALA A 128 -7.09 -1.13 -6.04
C ALA A 128 -6.95 -2.29 -7.03
N VAL A 129 -5.77 -2.38 -7.66
CA VAL A 129 -5.37 -3.51 -8.51
C VAL A 129 -4.46 -4.42 -7.70
N PHE A 130 -4.72 -5.72 -7.77
CA PHE A 130 -3.93 -6.74 -7.10
C PHE A 130 -3.14 -7.51 -8.17
N SER A 131 -1.82 -7.45 -8.11
CA SER A 131 -0.94 -8.14 -9.06
C SER A 131 -0.01 -9.09 -8.31
N ILE A 132 0.12 -10.32 -8.80
CA ILE A 132 1.01 -11.33 -8.25
C ILE A 132 2.17 -11.51 -9.23
N THR A 133 3.38 -11.30 -8.75
CA THR A 133 4.57 -11.41 -9.60
C THR A 133 4.91 -12.86 -9.95
N THR A 134 5.84 -13.05 -10.88
CA THR A 134 6.63 -14.28 -10.95
C THR A 134 7.55 -14.40 -9.72
N THR A 135 8.27 -15.51 -9.60
CA THR A 135 9.37 -15.60 -8.62
C THR A 135 10.50 -14.66 -9.04
N THR A 136 11.33 -14.25 -8.08
CA THR A 136 12.57 -13.55 -8.41
C THR A 136 13.55 -14.47 -9.14
N GLU A 137 14.59 -13.91 -9.75
CA GLU A 137 15.62 -14.68 -10.45
C GLU A 137 16.29 -15.72 -9.52
N ASP A 138 16.54 -15.35 -8.26
CA ASP A 138 17.05 -16.22 -7.19
C ASP A 138 15.97 -17.11 -6.54
N GLN A 139 14.82 -17.28 -7.20
CA GLN A 139 13.73 -18.20 -6.82
C GLN A 139 13.06 -17.87 -5.47
N GLN A 140 13.08 -16.60 -5.03
CA GLN A 140 12.26 -16.19 -3.90
C GLN A 140 10.79 -16.20 -4.28
N SER A 141 9.94 -16.40 -3.27
CA SER A 141 8.49 -16.43 -3.41
C SER A 141 7.94 -15.22 -4.19
N LYS A 142 6.80 -15.41 -4.86
CA LYS A 142 6.09 -14.34 -5.54
C LYS A 142 5.75 -13.20 -4.59
N ARG A 143 5.59 -11.99 -5.12
CA ARG A 143 5.10 -10.81 -4.40
C ARG A 143 3.65 -10.55 -4.78
N LEU A 144 2.80 -10.32 -3.79
CA LEU A 144 1.50 -9.70 -3.98
C LEU A 144 1.68 -8.18 -3.89
N LEU A 145 1.29 -7.48 -4.95
CA LEU A 145 1.34 -6.03 -5.07
C LEU A 145 -0.07 -5.47 -4.99
N VAL A 146 -0.26 -4.44 -4.18
CA VAL A 146 -1.50 -3.66 -4.14
C VAL A 146 -1.18 -2.27 -4.68
N MET A 147 -1.75 -1.95 -5.85
CA MET A 147 -1.60 -0.65 -6.50
C MET A 147 -2.90 0.13 -6.38
N VAL A 148 -2.85 1.31 -5.78
CA VAL A 148 -4.03 2.10 -5.41
C VAL A 148 -4.04 3.41 -6.15
N GLN A 149 -5.21 3.80 -6.64
CA GLN A 149 -5.48 5.10 -7.20
C GLN A 149 -6.57 5.77 -6.37
N ASP A 150 -6.26 6.92 -5.78
CA ASP A 150 -7.17 7.61 -4.83
C ASP A 150 -8.24 8.46 -5.52
N SER A 151 -8.00 8.87 -6.77
CA SER A 151 -8.92 9.69 -7.54
C SER A 151 -8.68 9.55 -9.05
N ALA A 152 -9.65 9.97 -9.86
CA ALA A 152 -9.56 9.93 -11.32
C ALA A 152 -8.38 10.70 -11.91
N ARG A 153 -7.80 11.64 -11.15
CA ARG A 153 -6.67 12.48 -11.59
C ARG A 153 -5.35 12.08 -10.92
N SER A 154 -5.39 11.17 -9.96
CA SER A 154 -4.20 10.64 -9.30
C SER A 154 -3.58 9.54 -10.14
N ASN A 155 -2.25 9.38 -10.08
CA ASN A 155 -1.62 8.16 -10.59
C ASN A 155 -1.90 7.00 -9.62
N TYR A 156 -1.92 5.77 -10.14
CA TYR A 156 -1.77 4.59 -9.30
C TYR A 156 -0.40 4.63 -8.60
N LYS A 157 -0.38 4.24 -7.33
CA LYS A 157 0.83 4.09 -6.52
C LYS A 157 0.88 2.70 -5.91
N LEU A 158 2.08 2.17 -5.73
CA LEU A 158 2.29 0.95 -4.94
C LEU A 158 2.01 1.27 -3.48
N TRP A 159 0.93 0.72 -2.94
CA TRP A 159 0.52 0.92 -1.55
C TRP A 159 1.07 -0.17 -0.63
N GLY A 160 1.06 -1.42 -1.08
CA GLY A 160 1.47 -2.57 -0.27
C GLY A 160 2.18 -3.64 -1.09
N VAL A 161 3.14 -4.29 -0.45
CA VAL A 161 3.83 -5.48 -0.97
C VAL A 161 3.79 -6.54 0.11
N ALA A 162 3.39 -7.75 -0.24
CA ALA A 162 3.51 -8.91 0.64
C ALA A 162 4.28 -10.01 -0.09
N ARG A 163 5.33 -10.56 0.53
CA ARG A 163 5.99 -11.77 0.03
C ARG A 163 5.12 -12.96 0.39
N LEU A 164 4.68 -13.71 -0.62
CA LEU A 164 3.83 -14.88 -0.40
C LEU A 164 4.62 -15.98 0.32
N PHE A 165 3.98 -16.68 1.26
CA PHE A 165 4.60 -17.80 1.94
C PHE A 165 4.72 -19.01 1.01
N GLN A 166 5.77 -19.79 1.21
CA GLN A 166 6.01 -20.97 0.37
C GLN A 166 4.86 -21.97 0.49
N GLY A 167 4.41 -22.50 -0.65
CA GLY A 167 3.33 -23.50 -0.69
C GLY A 167 1.93 -22.96 -0.37
N THR A 168 1.74 -21.66 -0.18
CA THR A 168 0.41 -21.12 0.08
C THR A 168 -0.46 -21.15 -1.17
N THR A 169 -1.68 -21.68 -1.02
CA THR A 169 -2.73 -21.58 -2.04
C THR A 169 -3.45 -20.24 -1.89
N LEU A 170 -3.29 -19.38 -2.89
CA LEU A 170 -4.14 -18.19 -3.02
C LEU A 170 -5.54 -18.61 -3.48
N PRO A 171 -6.59 -17.85 -3.09
CA PRO A 171 -7.91 -18.08 -3.64
C PRO A 171 -7.95 -17.78 -5.14
N SER A 172 -8.93 -18.34 -5.83
CA SER A 172 -9.15 -18.05 -7.24
C SER A 172 -9.77 -16.66 -7.41
N PHE A 173 -9.20 -15.86 -8.30
CA PHE A 173 -9.78 -14.60 -8.75
C PHE A 173 -10.25 -14.70 -10.18
N ALA A 174 -11.17 -13.82 -10.56
CA ALA A 174 -11.56 -13.66 -11.95
C ALA A 174 -10.36 -13.26 -12.81
N VAL A 175 -10.38 -13.69 -14.07
CA VAL A 175 -9.37 -13.26 -15.05
C VAL A 175 -9.48 -11.75 -15.31
N PRO A 176 -8.39 -11.07 -15.70
CA PRO A 176 -8.38 -9.61 -15.87
C PRO A 176 -9.50 -9.05 -16.75
N THR A 177 -9.90 -9.79 -17.79
CA THR A 177 -10.96 -9.38 -18.74
C THR A 177 -12.37 -9.42 -18.16
N ILE A 178 -12.58 -10.15 -17.06
CA ILE A 178 -13.83 -10.16 -16.29
C ILE A 178 -13.72 -9.21 -15.11
N GLY A 179 -12.56 -9.21 -14.43
CA GLY A 179 -12.30 -8.41 -13.24
C GLY A 179 -13.02 -8.95 -12.01
N ALA A 180 -12.66 -8.41 -10.84
CA ALA A 180 -13.27 -8.77 -9.56
C ALA A 180 -13.86 -7.53 -8.88
N SER A 181 -14.73 -7.73 -7.91
CA SER A 181 -15.21 -6.63 -7.08
C SER A 181 -14.27 -6.37 -5.91
N LEU A 182 -14.09 -5.11 -5.55
CA LEU A 182 -13.47 -4.72 -4.31
C LEU A 182 -14.37 -5.13 -3.14
N GLY A 183 -13.74 -5.57 -2.06
CA GLY A 183 -14.41 -5.75 -0.78
C GLY A 183 -14.33 -4.49 0.08
N SER A 184 -15.03 -4.53 1.21
CA SER A 184 -15.03 -3.55 2.27
C SER A 184 -14.46 -4.15 3.56
N PRO A 185 -13.81 -3.35 4.43
CA PRO A 185 -13.39 -3.79 5.75
C PRO A 185 -14.49 -4.43 6.62
N THR A 186 -15.75 -4.11 6.33
CA THR A 186 -16.93 -4.55 7.09
C THR A 186 -17.73 -5.64 6.38
N ASP A 187 -17.18 -6.27 5.35
CA ASP A 187 -17.91 -7.29 4.60
C ASP A 187 -18.36 -8.45 5.48
N SER A 188 -19.60 -8.87 5.24
CA SER A 188 -20.29 -9.91 6.01
C SER A 188 -20.45 -11.19 5.16
N GLY A 189 -20.90 -12.28 5.79
CA GLY A 189 -20.98 -13.59 5.12
C GLY A 189 -19.65 -14.36 5.09
N LEU A 190 -18.62 -13.83 5.74
CA LEU A 190 -17.31 -14.44 5.93
C LEU A 190 -17.18 -15.03 7.35
N VAL A 191 -16.15 -15.83 7.60
CA VAL A 191 -15.85 -16.38 8.94
C VAL A 191 -15.54 -15.27 9.97
N ALA A 192 -15.05 -14.12 9.50
CA ALA A 192 -14.92 -12.86 10.23
C ALA A 192 -15.00 -11.72 9.21
N THR A 193 -15.36 -10.50 9.62
CA THR A 193 -15.20 -9.35 8.72
C THR A 193 -13.70 -9.15 8.37
N PRO A 194 -13.33 -8.55 7.23
CA PRO A 194 -11.93 -8.29 6.92
C PRO A 194 -11.19 -7.49 8.01
N GLN A 195 -11.84 -6.48 8.60
CA GLN A 195 -11.27 -5.71 9.72
C GLN A 195 -11.08 -6.59 10.96
N ASP A 196 -12.07 -7.42 11.31
CA ASP A 196 -11.96 -8.33 12.44
C ASP A 196 -10.88 -9.39 12.21
N ALA A 197 -10.72 -9.90 10.99
CA ALA A 197 -9.67 -10.85 10.66
C ALA A 197 -8.27 -10.25 10.89
N VAL A 198 -8.05 -8.98 10.52
CA VAL A 198 -6.80 -8.27 10.79
C VAL A 198 -6.60 -8.06 12.31
N ASN A 199 -7.65 -7.68 13.05
CA ASN A 199 -7.60 -7.55 14.50
C ASN A 199 -7.27 -8.87 15.21
N GLN A 200 -7.92 -9.96 14.79
CA GLN A 200 -7.66 -11.31 15.29
C GLN A 200 -6.23 -11.74 14.98
N TYR A 201 -5.73 -11.48 13.78
CA TYR A 201 -4.37 -11.81 13.39
C TYR A 201 -3.33 -11.04 14.22
N ALA A 202 -3.55 -9.74 14.47
CA ALA A 202 -2.69 -8.95 15.34
C ALA A 202 -2.63 -9.51 16.78
N ASP A 203 -3.77 -9.96 17.32
CA ASP A 203 -3.81 -10.59 18.64
C ASP A 203 -3.06 -11.95 18.65
N VAL A 204 -3.19 -12.75 17.59
CA VAL A 204 -2.40 -13.99 17.44
C VAL A 204 -0.91 -13.71 17.25
N LEU A 205 -0.51 -12.62 16.58
CA LEU A 205 0.90 -12.20 16.52
C LEU A 205 1.45 -11.86 17.91
N ALA A 206 0.65 -11.22 18.76
CA ALA A 206 1.06 -10.82 20.11
C ALA A 206 1.10 -12.00 21.09
N ASN A 207 0.10 -12.89 21.02
CA ASN A 207 -0.16 -13.89 22.05
C ASN A 207 0.11 -15.34 21.62
N GLY A 208 0.40 -15.57 20.32
CA GLY A 208 0.63 -16.90 19.77
C GLY A 208 -0.52 -17.86 20.06
N SER A 209 -0.20 -19.07 20.53
CA SER A 209 -1.18 -20.10 20.91
C SER A 209 -2.05 -19.71 22.11
N ASN A 210 -1.67 -18.70 22.88
CA ASN A 210 -2.46 -18.21 24.02
C ASN A 210 -3.54 -17.20 23.58
N SER A 211 -3.56 -16.79 22.31
CA SER A 211 -4.64 -15.96 21.76
C SER A 211 -5.96 -16.72 21.79
N LYS A 212 -7.04 -16.04 22.19
CA LYS A 212 -8.41 -16.56 22.07
C LYS A 212 -8.84 -16.80 20.61
N TYR A 213 -8.12 -16.24 19.64
CA TYR A 213 -8.37 -16.39 18.21
C TYR A 213 -7.43 -17.40 17.54
N ALA A 214 -6.51 -18.04 18.27
CA ALA A 214 -5.54 -18.97 17.70
C ALA A 214 -6.21 -20.11 16.89
N ALA A 215 -7.38 -20.58 17.34
CA ALA A 215 -8.15 -21.62 16.66
C ALA A 215 -8.86 -21.15 15.37
N ASN A 216 -8.97 -19.84 15.13
CA ASN A 216 -9.63 -19.28 13.94
C ASN A 216 -8.65 -19.10 12.76
N ILE A 217 -7.34 -19.12 13.04
CA ILE A 217 -6.30 -18.74 12.08
C ILE A 217 -5.34 -19.92 11.86
N ALA A 218 -5.25 -20.39 10.62
CA ALA A 218 -4.31 -21.42 10.20
C ALA A 218 -2.86 -20.99 10.41
N ASP A 219 -2.02 -21.92 10.86
CA ASP A 219 -0.59 -21.72 11.12
C ASP A 219 0.17 -21.18 9.89
N ASP A 220 1.13 -20.28 10.10
CA ASP A 220 1.81 -19.56 9.00
C ASP A 220 3.29 -19.29 9.25
N GLU A 221 4.02 -18.95 8.18
CA GLU A 221 5.47 -18.76 8.20
C GLU A 221 5.90 -17.55 9.05
N LEU A 222 5.15 -16.43 8.99
CA LEU A 222 5.50 -15.23 9.76
C LEU A 222 5.44 -15.51 11.25
N ARG A 223 4.38 -16.17 11.73
CA ARG A 223 4.23 -16.51 13.15
C ARG A 223 5.28 -17.48 13.64
N LYS A 224 5.65 -18.49 12.83
CA LYS A 224 6.75 -19.41 13.16
C LYS A 224 8.09 -18.69 13.32
N ASN A 225 8.41 -17.82 12.36
CA ASN A 225 9.64 -17.03 12.38
C ASN A 225 9.66 -16.10 13.59
N LEU A 226 8.54 -15.40 13.84
CA LEU A 226 8.41 -14.49 14.97
C LEU A 226 8.52 -15.21 16.31
N ALA A 227 7.87 -16.36 16.48
CA ALA A 227 7.97 -17.16 17.69
C ALA A 227 9.43 -17.59 17.94
N THR A 228 10.12 -18.04 16.89
CA THR A 228 11.54 -18.43 16.97
C THR A 228 12.42 -17.25 17.39
N THR A 229 12.31 -16.11 16.72
CA THR A 229 13.11 -14.91 17.05
C THR A 229 12.77 -14.38 18.44
N THR A 230 11.49 -14.36 18.82
CA THR A 230 11.04 -13.89 20.13
C THR A 230 11.59 -14.79 21.23
N GLN A 231 11.58 -16.12 21.04
CA GLN A 231 12.14 -17.06 22.00
C GLN A 231 13.66 -16.91 22.14
N GLN A 232 14.39 -16.78 21.02
CA GLN A 232 15.84 -16.56 21.04
C GLN A 232 16.22 -15.29 21.81
N VAL A 233 15.48 -14.19 21.60
CA VAL A 233 15.67 -12.96 22.38
C VAL A 233 15.24 -13.16 23.83
N ALA A 234 14.17 -13.91 24.12
CA ALA A 234 13.71 -14.17 25.49
C ALA A 234 14.78 -14.88 26.30
N ASP A 235 15.39 -15.92 25.73
CA ASP A 235 16.49 -16.65 26.36
C ASP A 235 17.69 -15.75 26.62
N GLY A 236 18.02 -14.87 25.66
CA GLY A 236 19.09 -13.87 25.81
C GLY A 236 18.80 -12.86 26.91
N MET A 237 17.56 -12.36 26.99
CA MET A 237 17.13 -11.41 28.01
C MET A 237 17.09 -12.05 29.39
N ALA A 238 16.56 -13.27 29.52
CA ALA A 238 16.46 -14.00 30.78
C ALA A 238 17.84 -14.25 31.42
N ARG A 239 18.86 -14.61 30.62
CA ARG A 239 20.25 -14.74 31.10
C ARG A 239 20.84 -13.46 31.68
N ASN A 240 20.27 -12.31 31.32
CA ASN A 240 20.74 -10.99 31.70
C ASN A 240 19.75 -10.25 32.61
N ASN A 241 18.78 -10.95 33.21
CA ASN A 241 17.72 -10.39 34.06
C ASN A 241 16.93 -9.26 33.37
N GLY A 242 16.80 -9.33 32.05
CA GLY A 242 16.03 -8.39 31.25
C GLY A 242 14.64 -8.90 30.89
N THR A 243 13.83 -8.03 30.32
CA THR A 243 12.46 -8.32 29.87
C THR A 243 12.26 -7.88 28.42
N GLN A 244 11.23 -8.39 27.78
CA GLN A 244 10.80 -7.92 26.48
C GLN A 244 9.28 -7.95 26.35
N GLN A 245 8.75 -7.08 25.50
CA GLN A 245 7.35 -7.05 25.14
C GLN A 245 7.19 -6.64 23.69
N GLN A 246 6.29 -7.34 22.98
CA GLN A 246 5.88 -6.97 21.63
C GLN A 246 4.40 -6.60 21.63
N VAL A 247 4.07 -5.53 20.94
CA VAL A 247 2.70 -5.08 20.70
C VAL A 247 2.48 -5.02 19.20
N PHE A 248 1.33 -5.50 18.74
CA PHE A 248 0.90 -5.46 17.34
C PHE A 248 -0.39 -4.65 17.26
N THR A 249 -0.42 -3.66 16.37
CA THR A 249 -1.51 -2.70 16.25
C THR A 249 -1.89 -2.55 14.78
N PRO A 250 -3.05 -3.07 14.35
CA PRO A 250 -3.62 -2.75 13.05
C PRO A 250 -3.72 -1.23 12.86
N VAL A 251 -3.44 -0.76 11.64
CA VAL A 251 -3.58 0.66 11.31
C VAL A 251 -4.96 0.89 10.72
N ASP A 252 -5.75 1.74 11.37
CA ASP A 252 -7.11 2.08 10.95
C ASP A 252 -7.13 2.62 9.51
N GLY A 253 -8.03 2.10 8.67
CA GLY A 253 -8.17 2.51 7.28
C GLY A 253 -7.05 2.02 6.34
N ALA A 254 -5.99 1.41 6.84
CA ALA A 254 -4.89 0.87 6.03
C ALA A 254 -5.17 -0.59 5.63
N ILE A 255 -6.26 -0.79 4.88
CA ILE A 255 -6.78 -2.10 4.48
C ILE A 255 -7.36 -2.03 3.07
N HIS A 256 -6.97 -2.96 2.21
CA HIS A 256 -7.54 -3.15 0.87
C HIS A 256 -8.01 -4.59 0.72
N VAL A 257 -9.20 -4.76 0.14
CA VAL A 257 -9.88 -6.05 0.06
C VAL A 257 -10.26 -6.34 -1.40
N MET A 258 -9.97 -7.55 -1.85
CA MET A 258 -10.35 -8.05 -3.17
C MET A 258 -11.18 -9.33 -3.00
N ARG A 259 -12.39 -9.35 -3.54
CA ARG A 259 -13.27 -10.52 -3.47
C ARG A 259 -12.76 -11.65 -4.37
N SER A 260 -12.73 -12.86 -3.84
CA SER A 260 -12.43 -14.07 -4.61
C SER A 260 -13.68 -14.69 -5.21
N VAL A 261 -13.48 -15.55 -6.23
CA VAL A 261 -14.56 -16.27 -6.93
C VAL A 261 -15.25 -17.28 -6.01
N ASP A 262 -14.54 -17.80 -5.01
CA ASP A 262 -15.09 -18.76 -4.04
C ASP A 262 -15.86 -18.09 -2.87
N GLY A 263 -16.14 -16.79 -2.98
CA GLY A 263 -16.95 -16.04 -2.03
C GLY A 263 -16.20 -15.63 -0.75
N GLY A 264 -14.89 -15.82 -0.71
CA GLY A 264 -14.02 -15.25 0.31
C GLY A 264 -13.46 -13.89 -0.11
N ASP A 265 -12.61 -13.34 0.74
CA ASP A 265 -11.92 -12.07 0.53
C ASP A 265 -10.40 -12.23 0.75
N LEU A 266 -9.60 -11.70 -0.17
CA LEU A 266 -8.17 -11.47 0.06
C LEU A 266 -7.99 -10.06 0.61
N VAL A 267 -7.51 -10.00 1.84
CA VAL A 267 -7.37 -8.80 2.65
C VAL A 267 -5.89 -8.48 2.78
N VAL A 268 -5.47 -7.29 2.36
CA VAL A 268 -4.11 -6.79 2.59
C VAL A 268 -4.19 -5.60 3.52
N ALA A 269 -3.49 -5.66 4.65
CA ALA A 269 -3.56 -4.64 5.69
C ALA A 269 -2.19 -4.30 6.28
N GLN A 270 -2.06 -3.08 6.79
CA GLN A 270 -0.92 -2.67 7.59
C GLN A 270 -1.15 -2.99 9.07
N ILE A 271 -0.16 -3.62 9.70
CA ILE A 271 -0.06 -3.78 11.14
C ILE A 271 1.29 -3.21 11.57
N ASN A 272 1.29 -2.26 12.49
CA ASN A 272 2.53 -1.79 13.10
C ASN A 272 2.88 -2.68 14.29
N SER A 273 4.18 -2.86 14.56
CA SER A 273 4.59 -3.53 15.79
C SER A 273 5.71 -2.80 16.51
N GLN A 274 5.63 -2.82 17.84
CA GLN A 274 6.64 -2.23 18.71
C GLN A 274 7.23 -3.31 19.60
N TRP A 275 8.54 -3.47 19.53
CA TRP A 275 9.30 -4.40 20.35
C TRP A 275 10.15 -3.62 21.36
N THR A 276 9.72 -3.64 22.62
CA THR A 276 10.46 -3.03 23.72
C THR A 276 11.30 -4.10 24.41
N ARG A 277 12.60 -3.84 24.59
CA ARG A 277 13.53 -4.75 25.28
C ARG A 277 14.26 -3.96 26.36
N GLN A 278 14.12 -4.40 27.61
CA GLN A 278 14.71 -3.78 28.79
C GLN A 278 15.81 -4.68 29.34
N ALA A 279 17.04 -4.19 29.34
CA ALA A 279 18.18 -4.88 29.94
C ALA A 279 18.05 -4.92 31.47
N GLY A 280 18.68 -5.91 32.09
CA GLY A 280 18.77 -5.98 33.56
C GLY A 280 19.57 -4.83 34.16
N GLU A 281 19.52 -4.73 35.49
CA GLU A 281 20.12 -3.62 36.25
C GLU A 281 21.60 -3.37 35.89
N GLY A 282 21.94 -2.10 35.69
CA GLY A 282 23.29 -1.65 35.36
C GLY A 282 23.76 -1.97 33.93
N ARG A 283 22.88 -2.48 33.05
CA ARG A 283 23.19 -2.83 31.66
C ARG A 283 22.48 -1.93 30.66
N GLU A 284 23.06 -1.84 29.47
CA GLU A 284 22.47 -1.19 28.31
C GLU A 284 21.79 -2.22 27.40
N SER A 285 20.70 -1.79 26.76
CA SER A 285 20.00 -2.54 25.73
C SER A 285 20.51 -2.12 24.36
N GLN A 286 20.97 -3.08 23.57
CA GLN A 286 21.60 -2.84 22.26
C GLN A 286 20.72 -3.36 21.13
N PRO A 287 20.82 -2.80 19.91
CA PRO A 287 20.19 -3.36 18.72
C PRO A 287 20.52 -4.85 18.50
N ALA A 288 19.54 -5.66 18.10
CA ALA A 288 19.71 -7.12 17.94
C ALA A 288 19.96 -7.56 16.49
N SER A 289 19.98 -6.64 15.53
CA SER A 289 20.21 -6.95 14.11
C SER A 289 21.04 -5.86 13.43
N ASN A 290 21.62 -6.17 12.26
CA ASN A 290 22.36 -5.20 11.46
C ASN A 290 21.47 -4.02 11.04
N ASP A 291 20.22 -4.30 10.68
CA ASP A 291 19.23 -3.30 10.29
C ASP A 291 18.87 -2.39 11.46
N GLU A 292 18.66 -2.96 12.66
CA GLU A 292 18.43 -2.14 13.85
C GLU A 292 19.64 -1.27 14.18
N ARG A 293 20.88 -1.81 14.08
CA ARG A 293 22.10 -1.01 14.28
C ARG A 293 22.21 0.13 13.27
N ALA A 294 21.90 -0.14 12.00
CA ALA A 294 21.94 0.85 10.94
C ALA A 294 20.96 2.01 11.18
N LEU A 295 19.79 1.71 11.74
CA LEU A 295 18.78 2.73 12.09
C LEU A 295 19.03 3.40 13.44
N PHE A 296 19.68 2.72 14.38
CA PHE A 296 20.05 3.29 15.67
C PHE A 296 21.17 4.33 15.54
N GLY A 297 22.10 4.12 14.61
CA GLY A 297 23.19 5.04 14.32
C GLY A 297 24.06 5.30 15.56
N ASP A 298 24.36 6.59 15.80
CA ASP A 298 25.20 7.04 16.91
C ASP A 298 24.41 7.39 18.19
N ALA A 299 23.14 6.96 18.26
CA ALA A 299 22.33 7.19 19.46
C ALA A 299 22.96 6.55 20.69
N LYS A 300 22.86 7.23 21.84
CA LYS A 300 23.37 6.71 23.11
C LYS A 300 22.44 5.62 23.63
N SER A 301 22.98 4.43 23.88
CA SER A 301 22.23 3.33 24.48
C SER A 301 21.81 3.65 25.92
N THR A 302 20.62 3.18 26.28
CA THR A 302 20.08 3.22 27.65
C THR A 302 19.74 1.79 28.07
N SER A 303 19.13 1.60 29.24
CA SER A 303 18.66 0.28 29.67
C SER A 303 17.47 -0.24 28.86
N THR A 304 16.81 0.59 28.05
CA THR A 304 15.62 0.20 27.30
C THR A 304 15.72 0.63 25.85
N ILE A 305 15.43 -0.29 24.93
CA ILE A 305 15.34 0.03 23.50
C ILE A 305 13.93 -0.31 23.00
N ARG A 306 13.39 0.54 22.13
CA ARG A 306 12.16 0.29 21.39
C ARG A 306 12.45 0.22 19.90
N VAL A 307 12.02 -0.87 19.29
CA VAL A 307 12.12 -1.10 17.85
C VAL A 307 10.72 -1.06 17.25
N SER A 308 10.51 -0.20 16.26
CA SER A 308 9.23 -0.12 15.53
C SER A 308 9.35 -0.79 14.18
N TYR A 309 8.37 -1.61 13.83
CA TYR A 309 8.24 -2.27 12.54
C TYR A 309 6.94 -1.85 11.86
N VAL A 310 6.98 -1.80 10.53
CA VAL A 310 5.80 -1.79 9.67
C VAL A 310 5.67 -3.19 9.07
N ASN A 311 4.45 -3.75 9.12
CA ASN A 311 4.13 -5.05 8.55
C ASN A 311 2.99 -4.88 7.55
N THR A 312 3.19 -5.31 6.30
CA THR A 312 2.09 -5.54 5.35
C THR A 312 1.72 -7.02 5.46
N ILE A 313 0.47 -7.32 5.80
CA ILE A 313 -0.03 -8.69 5.93
C ILE A 313 -1.10 -8.94 4.88
N ALA A 314 -1.01 -10.09 4.18
CA ALA A 314 -2.06 -10.59 3.32
C ALA A 314 -2.76 -11.78 3.99
N LEU A 315 -4.07 -11.66 4.22
CA LEU A 315 -4.93 -12.69 4.79
C LEU A 315 -5.98 -13.12 3.76
N TYR A 316 -6.22 -14.41 3.63
CA TYR A 316 -7.43 -14.91 3.01
C TYR A 316 -8.49 -15.20 4.08
N VAL A 317 -9.64 -14.55 3.95
CA VAL A 317 -10.79 -14.69 4.83
C VAL A 317 -11.89 -15.44 4.06
N PRO A 318 -12.13 -16.72 4.37
CA PRO A 318 -13.08 -17.53 3.60
C PRO A 318 -14.54 -17.20 3.95
N ALA A 319 -15.45 -17.63 3.08
CA ALA A 319 -16.89 -17.61 3.34
C ALA A 319 -17.24 -18.34 4.64
N LYS A 320 -18.24 -17.84 5.37
CA LYS A 320 -18.62 -18.30 6.72
C LYS A 320 -18.87 -19.80 6.81
N ASP A 321 -19.52 -20.37 5.80
CA ASP A 321 -19.94 -21.78 5.79
C ASP A 321 -18.94 -22.71 5.08
N SER A 322 -17.74 -22.22 4.78
CA SER A 322 -16.68 -23.00 4.10
C SER A 322 -16.02 -24.07 4.96
N GLY A 323 -16.16 -23.99 6.30
CA GLY A 323 -15.42 -24.82 7.25
C GLY A 323 -13.90 -24.57 7.30
N LYS A 324 -13.41 -23.52 6.61
CA LYS A 324 -11.99 -23.16 6.55
C LYS A 324 -11.65 -22.10 7.60
N GLN A 325 -10.39 -22.10 8.03
CA GLN A 325 -9.82 -21.04 8.88
C GLN A 325 -9.37 -19.84 8.03
N ILE A 326 -9.18 -18.70 8.68
CA ILE A 326 -8.45 -17.55 8.10
C ILE A 326 -7.00 -17.99 7.87
N THR A 327 -6.41 -17.66 6.73
CA THR A 327 -5.03 -18.03 6.41
C THR A 327 -4.21 -16.80 6.07
N ALA A 328 -3.06 -16.60 6.73
CA ALA A 328 -2.08 -15.62 6.26
C ALA A 328 -1.34 -16.19 5.04
N VAL A 329 -1.39 -15.48 3.92
CA VAL A 329 -0.84 -15.95 2.64
C VAL A 329 0.46 -15.28 2.25
N GLY A 330 0.80 -14.17 2.91
CA GLY A 330 2.05 -13.49 2.73
C GLY A 330 2.22 -12.35 3.72
N ALA A 331 3.46 -11.90 3.85
CA ALA A 331 3.80 -10.74 4.65
C ALA A 331 5.03 -10.03 4.09
N ASP A 332 5.15 -8.74 4.40
CA ASP A 332 6.42 -8.02 4.35
C ASP A 332 6.59 -7.25 5.66
N ARG A 333 7.77 -7.34 6.26
CA ARG A 333 8.05 -6.77 7.58
C ARG A 333 9.40 -6.09 7.53
N GLN A 334 9.45 -4.84 7.97
CA GLN A 334 10.68 -4.07 8.04
C GLN A 334 10.75 -3.26 9.33
N VAL A 335 11.92 -3.24 9.96
CA VAL A 335 12.20 -2.28 11.04
C VAL A 335 12.25 -0.89 10.42
N VAL A 336 11.52 0.08 10.97
CA VAL A 336 11.47 1.45 10.43
C VAL A 336 12.04 2.48 11.40
N LYS A 337 12.20 2.11 12.68
CA LYS A 337 12.72 3.01 13.71
C LYS A 337 13.33 2.23 14.87
N VAL A 338 14.41 2.74 15.43
CA VAL A 338 15.04 2.21 16.66
C VAL A 338 15.38 3.37 17.58
N GLU A 339 14.96 3.29 18.83
CA GLU A 339 15.12 4.37 19.81
C GLU A 339 15.53 3.81 21.16
N ALA A 340 16.50 4.45 21.81
CA ALA A 340 16.76 4.25 23.23
C ALA A 340 15.75 5.07 24.05
N LEU A 341 15.25 4.50 25.15
CA LEU A 341 14.27 5.11 26.07
C LEU A 341 14.90 5.43 27.42
#